data_AF-A0AAV3ZA06-F1
#
_entry.id   AF-A0AAV3ZA06-F1
#
_cell.length_a   1.000
_cell.length_b   1.000
_cell.length_c   1.000
_cell.angle_alpha   90.00
_cell.angle_beta   90.00
_cell.angle_gamma   90.00
#
_symmetry.space_group_name_H-M   'P 1'
#
loop_
_entity.id
_entity.type
_entity.pdbx_description
1 polymer ?
#
loop_
_entity_poly.entity_id
_entity_poly.type
_entity_poly.pdbx_seq_one_letter_code
_entity_poly.pdbx_strand_id
1 'polypeptide(L)'
;MNKELFFVNEEICELLTGNQGSVNSIPVPVLYSSHEEADSRITLHCMYASQQPTTERVIVRSPDSDVFLLPLSFSDTISKPLIFDTSSGNNRRQLNITDLAATISKRLRDAIIGLHAFTGCDSTSCFAGKGKLKALKMLQGDQDHQDTFSRIGTLETISGQDMQVIKTFVCQLYGKTSHTNVDKVRYDKV
;
A
#
# COMPACT_ATOMS: atom_id res chain seq x y z
N MET A 1 -13.34 -28.14 10.08
CA MET A 1 -12.62 -26.91 9.66
C MET A 1 -12.40 -26.09 10.91
N ASN A 2 -11.18 -26.00 11.43
CA ASN A 2 -10.88 -25.14 12.57
C ASN A 2 -10.84 -23.69 12.05
N LYS A 3 -11.71 -22.81 12.56
CA LYS A 3 -11.75 -21.39 12.16
C LYS A 3 -11.24 -20.58 13.33
N GLU A 4 -10.18 -19.84 13.11
CA GLU A 4 -9.67 -18.84 14.05
C GLU A 4 -10.24 -17.48 13.65
N LEU A 5 -10.78 -16.76 14.62
CA LEU A 5 -11.32 -15.42 14.44
C LEU A 5 -10.49 -14.46 15.25
N PHE A 6 -9.81 -13.53 14.59
CA PHE A 6 -9.09 -12.46 15.25
C PHE A 6 -10.01 -11.24 15.31
N PHE A 7 -10.13 -10.66 16.49
CA PHE A 7 -10.86 -9.43 16.75
C PHE A 7 -9.87 -8.33 17.12
N VAL A 8 -10.08 -7.14 16.57
CA VAL A 8 -9.21 -5.99 16.78
C VAL A 8 -10.05 -4.88 17.39
N ASN A 9 -9.61 -4.36 18.53
CA ASN A 9 -10.22 -3.24 19.21
C ASN A 9 -9.13 -2.29 19.71
N GLU A 10 -9.18 -1.04 19.25
CA GLU A 10 -8.14 -0.04 19.51
C GLU A 10 -6.75 -0.64 19.26
N GLU A 11 -5.85 -0.66 20.22
CA GLU A 11 -4.49 -1.17 20.03
C GLU A 11 -4.38 -2.69 20.12
N ILE A 12 -5.44 -3.37 20.58
CA ILE A 12 -5.40 -4.77 21.00
C ILE A 12 -5.96 -5.66 19.90
N CYS A 13 -5.28 -6.79 19.66
CA CYS A 13 -5.78 -7.89 18.86
C CYS A 13 -5.94 -9.14 19.73
N GLU A 14 -7.09 -9.81 19.61
CA GLU A 14 -7.40 -11.02 20.37
C GLU A 14 -7.88 -12.14 19.46
N LEU A 15 -7.47 -13.37 19.75
CA LEU A 15 -7.99 -14.59 19.15
C LEU A 15 -9.25 -15.01 19.91
N LEU A 16 -10.37 -15.09 19.21
CA LEU A 16 -11.64 -15.57 19.73
C LEU A 16 -11.71 -17.10 19.60
N THR A 17 -11.91 -17.77 20.73
CA THR A 17 -12.06 -19.22 20.82
C THR A 17 -13.45 -19.56 21.37
N GLY A 18 -14.16 -20.49 20.73
CA GLY A 18 -15.48 -20.93 21.18
C GLY A 18 -15.37 -22.21 22.01
N ASN A 19 -15.99 -22.24 23.20
CA ASN A 19 -16.15 -23.46 23.98
C ASN A 19 -17.59 -23.54 24.55
N GLN A 20 -18.37 -24.55 24.14
CA GLN A 20 -19.70 -24.85 24.67
C GLN A 20 -20.65 -23.63 24.84
N GLY A 21 -20.67 -22.71 23.87
CA GLY A 21 -21.57 -21.55 23.86
C GLY A 21 -21.01 -20.29 24.52
N SER A 22 -19.80 -20.33 25.09
CA SER A 22 -19.04 -19.12 25.46
C SER A 22 -17.95 -18.82 24.44
N VAL A 23 -17.64 -17.52 24.32
CA VAL A 23 -16.50 -17.01 23.55
C VAL A 23 -15.46 -16.53 24.55
N ASN A 24 -14.26 -17.10 24.49
CA ASN A 24 -13.10 -16.59 25.21
C ASN A 24 -12.22 -15.81 24.25
N SER A 25 -11.63 -14.71 24.70
CA SER A 25 -10.61 -13.97 23.96
C SER A 25 -9.23 -14.27 24.54
N ILE A 26 -8.24 -14.48 23.66
CA ILE A 26 -6.85 -14.67 24.02
C ILE A 26 -6.06 -13.54 23.35
N PRO A 27 -5.41 -12.64 24.10
CA PRO A 27 -4.66 -11.57 23.48
C PRO A 27 -3.51 -12.09 22.61
N VAL A 28 -3.26 -11.40 21.50
CA VAL A 28 -2.20 -11.73 20.53
C VAL A 28 -1.27 -10.51 20.41
N PRO A 29 -0.32 -10.33 21.34
CA PRO A 29 0.51 -9.11 21.43
C PRO A 29 1.31 -8.78 20.16
N VAL A 30 1.70 -9.79 19.38
CA VAL A 30 2.40 -9.60 18.10
C VAL A 30 1.54 -8.91 17.03
N LEU A 31 0.23 -8.87 17.23
CA LEU A 31 -0.74 -8.18 16.37
C LEU A 31 -1.24 -6.85 16.97
N TYR A 32 -0.66 -6.38 18.08
CA TYR A 32 -1.01 -5.07 18.62
C TYR A 32 -0.49 -3.96 17.71
N SER A 33 -1.29 -2.91 17.54
CA SER A 33 -0.95 -1.79 16.67
C SER A 33 -1.72 -0.54 17.03
N SER A 34 -1.03 0.60 17.09
CA SER A 34 -1.63 1.92 17.29
C SER A 34 -2.20 2.53 15.99
N HIS A 35 -2.04 1.86 14.84
CA HIS A 35 -2.54 2.38 13.57
C HIS A 35 -4.06 2.38 13.55
N GLU A 36 -4.74 3.50 13.31
CA GLU A 36 -6.21 3.54 13.32
C GLU A 36 -6.85 2.70 12.18
N GLU A 37 -6.28 2.77 10.97
CA GLU A 37 -6.88 2.23 9.74
C GLU A 37 -6.68 0.70 9.56
N ALA A 38 -7.69 0.06 8.96
CA ALA A 38 -7.72 -1.40 8.81
C ALA A 38 -6.73 -1.94 7.76
N ASP A 39 -6.46 -1.19 6.70
CA ASP A 39 -5.58 -1.58 5.59
C ASP A 39 -4.13 -1.85 6.03
N SER A 40 -3.59 -0.99 6.89
CA SER A 40 -2.26 -1.13 7.48
C SER A 40 -2.20 -2.31 8.46
N ARG A 41 -3.26 -2.51 9.26
CA ARG A 41 -3.39 -3.67 10.16
C ARG A 41 -3.50 -4.98 9.37
N ILE A 42 -4.24 -5.01 8.28
CA ILE A 42 -4.36 -6.20 7.41
C ILE A 42 -2.98 -6.66 6.94
N THR A 43 -2.08 -5.72 6.59
CA THR A 43 -0.70 -6.05 6.21
C THR A 43 0.06 -6.73 7.34
N LEU A 44 -0.06 -6.24 8.59
CA LEU A 44 0.49 -6.89 9.80
C LEU A 44 -0.08 -8.30 10.00
N HIS A 45 -1.39 -8.48 9.83
CA HIS A 45 -2.03 -9.79 9.90
C HIS A 45 -1.54 -10.74 8.79
N CYS A 46 -1.26 -10.24 7.59
CA CYS A 46 -0.69 -11.06 6.51
C CYS A 46 0.70 -11.56 6.87
N MET A 47 1.55 -10.70 7.43
CA MET A 47 2.88 -11.07 7.91
C MET A 47 2.78 -12.17 8.98
N TYR A 48 1.96 -11.95 10.00
CA TYR A 48 1.73 -12.93 11.07
C TYR A 48 1.20 -14.27 10.54
N ALA A 49 0.18 -14.24 9.67
CA ALA A 49 -0.41 -15.43 9.09
C ALA A 49 0.60 -16.22 8.26
N SER A 50 1.46 -15.54 7.50
CA SER A 50 2.49 -16.17 6.66
C SER A 50 3.54 -16.92 7.47
N GLN A 51 3.78 -16.51 8.73
CA GLN A 51 4.73 -17.15 9.62
C GLN A 51 4.17 -18.39 10.33
N GLN A 52 2.86 -18.63 10.26
CA GLN A 52 2.28 -19.79 10.92
C GLN A 52 2.67 -21.09 10.19
N PRO A 53 3.11 -22.15 10.91
CA PRO A 53 3.53 -23.40 10.29
C PRO A 53 2.43 -24.07 9.43
N THR A 54 1.17 -23.87 9.81
CA THR A 54 -0.01 -24.45 9.15
C THR A 54 -0.50 -23.62 7.96
N THR A 55 0.03 -22.40 7.74
CA THR A 55 -0.38 -21.55 6.63
C THR A 55 0.29 -21.98 5.33
N GLU A 56 -0.53 -22.39 4.37
CA GLU A 56 -0.10 -22.65 2.99
C GLU A 56 -0.07 -21.38 2.13
N ARG A 57 -1.04 -20.48 2.34
CA ARG A 57 -1.22 -19.24 1.57
C ARG A 57 -2.01 -18.22 2.39
N VAL A 58 -1.80 -16.94 2.11
CA VAL A 58 -2.57 -15.84 2.68
C VAL A 58 -3.49 -15.28 1.59
N ILE A 59 -4.78 -15.12 1.92
CA ILE A 59 -5.76 -14.51 1.01
C ILE A 59 -6.30 -13.25 1.68
N VAL A 60 -6.08 -12.11 1.05
CA VAL A 60 -6.65 -10.82 1.46
C VAL A 60 -7.84 -10.56 0.57
N ARG A 61 -9.02 -10.39 1.17
CA ARG A 61 -10.24 -10.10 0.43
C ARG A 61 -10.67 -8.66 0.65
N SER A 62 -10.60 -7.84 -0.40
CA SER A 62 -11.03 -6.44 -0.35
C SER A 62 -11.32 -5.87 -1.75
N PRO A 63 -12.33 -4.99 -1.90
CA PRO A 63 -12.47 -4.15 -3.08
C PRO A 63 -11.53 -2.93 -3.08
N ASP A 64 -10.90 -2.63 -1.94
CA ASP A 64 -10.10 -1.44 -1.70
C ASP A 64 -8.70 -1.54 -2.32
N SER A 65 -8.25 -0.45 -2.98
CA SER A 65 -6.91 -0.37 -3.54
C SER A 65 -5.82 -0.31 -2.49
N ASP A 66 -6.10 0.24 -1.31
CA ASP A 66 -5.06 0.57 -0.33
C ASP A 66 -4.65 -0.71 0.42
N VAL A 67 -5.65 -1.58 0.65
CA VAL A 67 -5.50 -2.98 1.07
C VAL A 67 -4.79 -3.86 0.02
N PHE A 68 -4.65 -3.41 -1.23
CA PHE A 68 -3.82 -4.06 -2.25
C PHE A 68 -2.39 -3.51 -2.30
N LEU A 69 -2.25 -2.17 -2.29
CA LEU A 69 -0.98 -1.49 -2.47
C LEU A 69 -0.04 -1.74 -1.28
N LEU A 70 -0.55 -1.77 -0.05
CA LEU A 70 0.26 -2.02 1.14
C LEU A 70 0.87 -3.45 1.11
N PRO A 71 0.10 -4.55 0.97
CA PRO A 71 0.70 -5.89 0.88
C PRO A 71 1.58 -6.10 -0.35
N LEU A 72 1.33 -5.41 -1.47
CA LEU A 72 2.24 -5.44 -2.63
C LEU A 72 3.60 -4.83 -2.28
N SER A 73 3.60 -3.68 -1.62
CA SER A 73 4.82 -2.95 -1.26
C SER A 73 5.64 -3.68 -0.20
N PHE A 74 4.97 -4.32 0.76
CA PHE A 74 5.58 -5.13 1.81
C PHE A 74 5.64 -6.63 1.49
N SER A 75 5.49 -7.03 0.23
CA SER A 75 5.45 -8.44 -0.18
C SER A 75 6.69 -9.24 0.24
N ASP A 76 7.86 -8.60 0.36
CA ASP A 76 9.10 -9.24 0.82
C ASP A 76 9.04 -9.72 2.29
N THR A 77 8.11 -9.19 3.11
CA THR A 77 7.94 -9.60 4.51
C THR A 77 6.95 -10.75 4.69
N ILE A 78 6.27 -11.16 3.61
CA ILE A 78 5.21 -12.18 3.61
C ILE A 78 5.78 -13.46 2.99
N SER A 79 6.07 -14.45 3.82
CA SER A 79 6.86 -15.64 3.44
C SER A 79 6.06 -16.72 2.71
N LYS A 80 4.76 -16.51 2.50
CA LYS A 80 3.83 -17.46 1.86
C LYS A 80 3.18 -16.81 0.64
N PRO A 81 2.68 -17.62 -0.31
CA PRO A 81 1.88 -17.10 -1.43
C PRO A 81 0.77 -16.18 -0.94
N LEU A 82 0.74 -14.96 -1.47
CA LEU A 82 -0.22 -13.92 -1.12
C LEU A 82 -1.15 -13.67 -2.30
N ILE A 83 -2.44 -13.87 -2.06
CA ILE A 83 -3.49 -13.70 -3.06
C ILE A 83 -4.39 -12.54 -2.64
N PHE A 84 -4.61 -11.62 -3.55
CA PHE A 84 -5.62 -10.57 -3.40
C PHE A 84 -6.89 -10.97 -4.12
N ASP A 85 -7.97 -11.14 -3.36
CA ASP A 85 -9.30 -11.51 -3.84
C ASP A 85 -10.20 -10.28 -3.84
N THR A 86 -10.56 -9.80 -5.03
CA THR A 86 -11.27 -8.54 -5.19
C THR A 86 -12.52 -8.70 -6.06
N SER A 87 -13.38 -7.68 -6.05
CA SER A 87 -14.70 -7.67 -6.70
C SER A 87 -15.66 -8.73 -6.14
N SER A 88 -16.86 -8.82 -6.71
CA SER A 88 -17.92 -9.72 -6.26
C SER A 88 -18.67 -10.38 -7.43
N GLY A 89 -19.37 -11.48 -7.13
CA GLY A 89 -20.15 -12.23 -8.12
C GLY A 89 -19.31 -12.74 -9.29
N ASN A 90 -19.86 -12.60 -10.50
CA ASN A 90 -19.22 -13.02 -11.75
C ASN A 90 -17.95 -12.22 -12.10
N ASN A 91 -17.72 -11.09 -11.42
CA ASN A 91 -16.55 -10.23 -11.64
C ASN A 91 -15.43 -10.49 -10.63
N ARG A 92 -15.57 -11.46 -9.72
CA ARG A 92 -14.54 -11.82 -8.73
C ARG A 92 -13.22 -12.13 -9.44
N ARG A 93 -12.14 -11.51 -8.99
CA ARG A 93 -10.79 -11.68 -9.54
C ARG A 93 -9.83 -11.99 -8.41
N GLN A 94 -8.95 -12.94 -8.65
CA GLN A 94 -7.83 -13.24 -7.76
C GLN A 94 -6.53 -12.85 -8.46
N LEU A 95 -5.76 -12.00 -7.79
CA LEU A 95 -4.44 -11.56 -8.23
C LEU A 95 -3.40 -12.18 -7.30
N ASN A 96 -2.41 -12.86 -7.85
CA ASN A 96 -1.28 -13.33 -7.05
C ASN A 96 -0.31 -12.16 -6.83
N ILE A 97 -0.30 -11.59 -5.63
CA ILE A 97 0.60 -10.50 -5.27
C ILE A 97 2.04 -10.99 -5.27
N THR A 98 2.31 -12.22 -4.85
CA THR A 98 3.67 -12.79 -4.86
C THR A 98 4.24 -12.83 -6.28
N ASP A 99 3.46 -13.32 -7.24
CA ASP A 99 3.89 -13.36 -8.65
C ASP A 99 4.03 -11.94 -9.22
N LEU A 100 3.08 -11.04 -8.92
CA LEU A 100 3.15 -9.66 -9.36
C LEU A 100 4.41 -8.97 -8.82
N ALA A 101 4.71 -9.13 -7.53
CA ALA A 101 5.89 -8.60 -6.90
C ALA A 101 7.16 -9.09 -7.60
N ALA A 102 7.23 -10.36 -8.02
CA ALA A 102 8.37 -10.90 -8.77
C ALA A 102 8.57 -10.25 -10.16
N THR A 103 7.53 -9.65 -10.75
CA THR A 103 7.60 -8.98 -12.07
C THR A 103 7.97 -7.50 -12.01
N ILE A 104 7.89 -6.87 -10.82
CA ILE A 104 8.23 -5.46 -10.63
C ILE A 104 9.45 -5.30 -9.72
N SER A 105 10.28 -4.29 -9.98
CA SER A 105 11.49 -4.06 -9.18
C SER A 105 11.13 -3.71 -7.73
N LYS A 106 11.97 -4.12 -6.78
CA LYS A 106 11.82 -3.71 -5.38
C LYS A 106 11.76 -2.19 -5.25
N ARG A 107 12.61 -1.48 -6.00
CA ARG A 107 12.64 -0.02 -6.06
C ARG A 107 11.28 0.58 -6.44
N LEU A 108 10.61 0.02 -7.44
CA LEU A 108 9.27 0.47 -7.83
C LEU A 108 8.23 0.16 -6.73
N ARG A 109 8.31 -1.01 -6.09
CA ARG A 109 7.42 -1.35 -4.96
C ARG A 109 7.56 -0.37 -3.81
N ASP A 110 8.78 -0.07 -3.42
CA ASP A 110 9.08 0.89 -2.35
C ASP A 110 8.54 2.29 -2.70
N ALA A 111 8.60 2.68 -3.98
CA ALA A 111 8.14 3.98 -4.47
C ALA A 111 6.61 4.13 -4.59
N ILE A 112 5.86 3.02 -4.70
CA ILE A 112 4.41 3.05 -4.92
C ILE A 112 3.67 3.69 -3.74
N ILE A 113 4.09 3.44 -2.49
CA ILE A 113 3.47 4.04 -1.30
C ILE A 113 3.64 5.56 -1.31
N GLY A 114 4.87 6.05 -1.54
CA GLY A 114 5.15 7.47 -1.63
C GLY A 114 4.36 8.14 -2.75
N LEU A 115 4.23 7.48 -3.91
CA LEU A 115 3.41 7.98 -5.01
C LEU A 115 1.91 8.02 -4.66
N HIS A 116 1.41 6.98 -3.99
CA HIS A 116 0.01 6.88 -3.59
C HIS A 116 -0.37 8.03 -2.66
N ALA A 117 0.42 8.27 -1.61
CA ALA A 117 0.24 9.40 -0.70
C ALA A 117 0.42 10.75 -1.41
N PHE A 118 1.40 10.87 -2.32
CA PHE A 118 1.64 12.14 -3.02
C PHE A 118 0.54 12.51 -4.02
N THR A 119 -0.10 11.52 -4.64
CA THR A 119 -1.13 11.74 -5.68
C THR A 119 -2.55 11.77 -5.13
N GLY A 120 -2.70 11.69 -3.80
CA GLY A 120 -3.94 11.74 -3.06
C GLY A 120 -4.37 10.36 -2.56
N CYS A 121 -4.56 10.24 -1.26
CA CYS A 121 -5.14 9.11 -0.53
C CYS A 121 -6.15 9.62 0.49
N ASP A 122 -6.62 8.78 1.42
CA ASP A 122 -7.61 9.20 2.42
C ASP A 122 -7.14 10.38 3.28
N SER A 123 -5.83 10.53 3.49
CA SER A 123 -5.23 11.62 4.26
C SER A 123 -4.69 12.79 3.43
N THR A 124 -4.70 12.71 2.09
CA THR A 124 -4.06 13.72 1.22
C THR A 124 -4.92 14.08 0.01
N SER A 125 -4.88 15.35 -0.38
CA SER A 125 -5.61 15.82 -1.58
C SER A 125 -5.00 15.30 -2.87
N CYS A 126 -5.84 15.05 -3.87
CA CYS A 126 -5.38 14.67 -5.22
C CYS A 126 -5.06 15.88 -6.10
N PHE A 127 -4.25 15.66 -7.13
CA PHE A 127 -3.95 16.68 -8.14
C PHE A 127 -5.15 16.90 -9.08
N ALA A 128 -5.61 18.14 -9.18
CA ALA A 128 -6.77 18.50 -9.98
C ALA A 128 -6.63 18.05 -11.45
N GLY A 129 -7.58 17.23 -11.92
CA GLY A 129 -7.63 16.71 -13.29
C GLY A 129 -6.56 15.67 -13.62
N LYS A 130 -5.84 15.11 -12.63
CA LYS A 130 -4.77 14.12 -12.84
C LYS A 130 -5.07 12.84 -12.05
N GLY A 131 -5.19 11.72 -12.77
CA GLY A 131 -5.39 10.41 -12.17
C GLY A 131 -4.09 9.68 -11.84
N LYS A 132 -4.13 8.78 -10.85
CA LYS A 132 -3.00 7.96 -10.38
C LYS A 132 -2.33 7.14 -11.50
N LEU A 133 -3.09 6.69 -12.50
CA LEU A 133 -2.55 5.89 -13.61
C LEU A 133 -1.47 6.64 -14.42
N LYS A 134 -1.64 7.94 -14.65
CA LYS A 134 -0.62 8.74 -15.37
C LYS A 134 0.64 8.86 -14.53
N ALA A 135 0.48 9.15 -13.24
CA ALA A 135 1.59 9.27 -12.30
C ALA A 135 2.36 7.95 -12.15
N LEU A 136 1.65 6.82 -12.09
CA LEU A 136 2.27 5.48 -12.02
C LEU A 136 3.10 5.17 -13.28
N LYS A 137 2.60 5.49 -14.47
CA LYS A 137 3.37 5.31 -15.71
C LYS A 137 4.64 6.16 -15.75
N MET A 138 4.57 7.39 -15.23
CA MET A 138 5.74 8.26 -15.11
C MET A 138 6.77 7.71 -14.11
N LEU A 139 6.30 7.17 -12.98
CA LEU A 139 7.15 6.51 -11.99
C LEU A 139 7.84 5.27 -12.58
N GLN A 140 7.10 4.44 -13.32
CA GLN A 140 7.64 3.22 -13.94
C GLN A 140 8.77 3.52 -14.95
N GLY A 141 8.70 4.66 -15.64
CA GLY A 141 9.64 5.02 -16.70
C GLY A 141 10.92 5.70 -16.24
N ASP A 142 11.07 6.03 -14.95
CA ASP A 142 12.14 6.90 -14.47
C ASP A 142 12.69 6.44 -13.11
N GLN A 143 14.01 6.20 -13.06
CA GLN A 143 14.66 5.70 -11.85
C GLN A 143 14.83 6.78 -10.78
N ASP A 144 15.05 8.03 -11.15
CA ASP A 144 15.17 9.14 -10.20
C ASP A 144 13.82 9.39 -9.53
N HIS A 145 12.72 9.28 -10.28
CA HIS A 145 11.38 9.28 -9.68
C HIS A 145 11.24 8.11 -8.69
N GLN A 146 11.58 6.88 -9.07
CA GLN A 146 11.46 5.74 -8.15
C GLN A 146 12.27 5.94 -6.88
N ASP A 147 13.53 6.38 -7.00
CA ASP A 147 14.40 6.62 -5.87
C ASP A 147 13.83 7.73 -4.97
N THR A 148 13.41 8.87 -5.53
CA THR A 148 12.82 9.97 -4.74
C THR A 148 11.51 9.55 -4.07
N PHE A 149 10.59 8.89 -4.78
CA PHE A 149 9.31 8.47 -4.22
C PHE A 149 9.45 7.35 -3.19
N SER A 150 10.48 6.50 -3.27
CA SER A 150 10.78 5.48 -2.24
C SER A 150 11.20 6.08 -0.90
N ARG A 151 11.67 7.35 -0.90
CA ARG A 151 12.07 8.08 0.31
C ARG A 151 10.93 8.90 0.93
N ILE A 152 9.83 9.12 0.20
CA ILE A 152 8.68 9.87 0.72
C ILE A 152 8.02 9.04 1.81
N GLY A 153 7.89 9.62 3.01
CA GLY A 153 7.33 8.95 4.18
C GLY A 153 8.33 8.08 4.96
N THR A 154 9.57 7.91 4.47
CA THR A 154 10.64 7.20 5.20
C THR A 154 11.64 8.15 5.86
N LEU A 155 11.66 9.42 5.48
CA LEU A 155 12.56 10.45 5.98
C LEU A 155 11.78 11.54 6.71
N GLU A 156 12.36 12.08 7.79
CA GLU A 156 11.80 13.24 8.50
C GLU A 156 11.85 14.51 7.63
N THR A 157 12.85 14.64 6.76
CA THR A 157 13.04 15.79 5.88
C THR A 157 13.36 15.36 4.46
N ILE A 158 12.78 16.08 3.49
CA ILE A 158 13.03 15.87 2.06
C ILE A 158 14.21 16.73 1.64
N SER A 159 15.18 16.11 0.96
CA SER A 159 16.37 16.81 0.47
C SER A 159 16.02 17.86 -0.60
N GLY A 160 16.88 18.86 -0.78
CA GLY A 160 16.71 19.84 -1.85
C GLY A 160 16.68 19.19 -3.24
N GLN A 161 17.46 18.13 -3.45
CA GLN A 161 17.48 17.37 -4.70
C GLN A 161 16.15 16.63 -4.94
N ASP A 162 15.65 15.91 -3.93
CA ASP A 162 14.36 15.23 -4.01
C ASP A 162 13.21 16.21 -4.27
N MET A 163 13.25 17.38 -3.62
CA MET A 163 12.27 18.44 -3.85
C MET A 163 12.29 18.94 -5.30
N GLN A 164 13.46 19.03 -5.95
CA GLN A 164 13.54 19.40 -7.38
C GLN A 164 12.97 18.30 -8.29
N VAL A 165 13.24 17.03 -7.97
CA VAL A 165 12.67 15.89 -8.68
C VAL A 165 11.15 15.89 -8.57
N ILE A 166 10.61 16.09 -7.36
CA ILE A 166 9.16 16.19 -7.10
C ILE A 166 8.53 17.34 -7.90
N LYS A 167 9.14 18.53 -7.90
CA LYS A 167 8.62 19.68 -8.67
C LYS A 167 8.60 19.39 -10.18
N THR A 168 9.66 18.77 -10.69
CA THR A 168 9.76 18.35 -12.09
C THR A 168 8.69 17.32 -12.44
N PHE A 169 8.49 16.33 -11.57
CA PHE A 169 7.43 15.33 -11.69
C PHE A 169 6.05 15.98 -11.79
N VAL A 170 5.74 16.96 -10.93
CA VAL A 170 4.47 17.69 -10.98
C VAL A 170 4.30 18.44 -12.30
N CYS A 171 5.32 19.19 -12.76
CA CYS A 171 5.26 19.89 -14.04
C CYS A 171 4.98 18.91 -15.21
N GLN A 172 5.68 17.78 -15.25
CA GLN A 172 5.46 16.72 -16.25
C GLN A 172 4.05 16.10 -16.14
N LEU A 173 3.52 15.91 -14.93
CA LEU A 173 2.16 15.42 -14.70
C LEU A 173 1.11 16.35 -15.33
N TYR A 174 1.38 17.66 -15.32
CA TYR A 174 0.58 18.69 -16.00
C TYR A 174 0.96 18.93 -17.46
N GLY A 175 1.88 18.15 -18.04
CA GLY A 175 2.27 18.24 -19.45
C GLY A 175 3.30 19.34 -19.75
N LYS A 176 3.93 19.91 -18.73
CA LYS A 176 4.93 20.99 -18.83
C LYS A 176 6.33 20.40 -18.64
N THR A 177 6.76 19.56 -19.58
CA THR A 177 7.98 18.73 -19.45
C THR A 177 9.30 19.51 -19.37
N SER A 178 9.33 20.75 -19.85
CA SER A 178 10.51 21.63 -19.81
C SER A 178 10.64 22.49 -18.55
N HIS A 179 9.75 22.30 -17.56
CA HIS A 179 9.66 23.17 -16.39
C HIS A 179 9.92 22.40 -15.09
N THR A 180 10.53 23.09 -14.13
CA THR A 180 10.82 22.57 -12.77
C THR A 180 10.22 23.46 -11.68
N ASN A 181 9.51 24.52 -12.06
CA ASN A 181 8.88 25.46 -11.14
C ASN A 181 7.36 25.34 -11.24
N VAL A 182 6.77 24.69 -10.24
CA VAL A 182 5.33 24.44 -10.14
C VAL A 182 4.52 25.74 -10.09
N ASP A 183 5.02 26.77 -9.41
CA ASP A 183 4.32 28.06 -9.27
C ASP A 183 4.22 28.79 -10.62
N LYS A 184 5.28 28.73 -11.44
CA LYS A 184 5.27 29.32 -12.78
C LYS A 184 4.23 28.68 -13.69
N VAL A 185 4.16 27.35 -13.68
CA VAL A 185 3.26 26.60 -14.58
C VAL A 185 1.80 26.62 -14.11
N ARG A 186 1.52 27.04 -12.87
CA ARG A 186 0.16 27.11 -12.32
C ARG A 186 -0.75 28.08 -13.08
N TYR A 187 -0.17 29.13 -13.65
CA TYR A 187 -0.90 30.16 -14.41
C TYR A 187 -1.00 29.84 -15.91
N ASP A 188 -0.28 28.82 -16.37
CA ASP A 188 -0.37 28.38 -17.75
C ASP A 188 -1.65 27.57 -17.94
N LYS A 189 -2.41 27.86 -18.99
CA LYS A 189 -3.57 27.04 -19.34
C LYS A 189 -3.10 25.59 -19.62
N VAL A 190 -3.79 24.63 -18.98
CA VAL A 190 -3.57 23.18 -19.07
C VAL A 190 -4.42 22.62 -20.20
#